data_AF-A0A7S3VCU3-F1
#
_entry.id   AF-A0A7S3VCU3-F1
#
_cell.length_a   1.000
_cell.length_b   1.000
_cell.length_c   1.000
_cell.angle_alpha   90.00
_cell.angle_beta   90.00
_cell.angle_gamma   90.00
#
_symmetry.space_group_name_H-M   'P 1'
#
loop_
_entity.id
_entity.type
_entity.pdbx_description
1 polymer ?
#
loop_
_entity_poly.entity_id
_entity_poly.type
_entity_poly.pdbx_seq_one_letter_code
_entity_poly.pdbx_strand_id
1 'polypeptide(L)'
;ITTTTRGTGIPLPLPSLGKLKTSEQNRQSIYVSIPAYKDTETHPTILSLIQNAKFPQRVFVGVVYQYDVMSPIERSKYQESPLPNPWCDCNFRSITLDYRAATGPCYARYLGQSLHRGKE
;
A
#
# COMPACT_ATOMS: atom_id res chain seq x y z
N ILE A 1 -55.80 -23.19 5.97
CA ILE A 1 -55.01 -23.40 4.73
C ILE A 1 -54.67 -22.01 4.21
N THR A 2 -53.50 -21.50 4.56
CA THR A 2 -53.13 -20.08 4.37
C THR A 2 -52.20 -19.99 3.15
N THR A 3 -52.69 -19.38 2.08
CA THR A 3 -51.95 -19.20 0.83
C THR A 3 -51.03 -17.99 0.92
N THR A 4 -49.72 -18.23 0.97
CA THR A 4 -48.68 -17.20 0.90
C THR A 4 -48.38 -16.87 -0.56
N THR A 5 -48.78 -15.68 -1.00
CA THR A 5 -48.42 -15.10 -2.31
C THR A 5 -46.96 -14.64 -2.26
N ARG A 6 -46.06 -15.28 -3.03
CA ARG A 6 -44.67 -14.81 -3.22
C ARG A 6 -44.66 -13.64 -4.22
N GLY A 7 -44.45 -12.42 -3.73
CA GLY A 7 -44.14 -11.26 -4.57
C GLY A 7 -42.67 -11.25 -4.96
N THR A 8 -42.37 -11.42 -6.25
CA THR A 8 -41.04 -11.19 -6.84
C THR A 8 -40.83 -9.68 -7.05
N GLY A 9 -40.34 -8.99 -6.03
CA GLY A 9 -39.90 -7.60 -6.16
C GLY A 9 -38.45 -7.55 -6.63
N ILE A 10 -38.22 -7.07 -7.85
CA ILE A 10 -36.89 -6.65 -8.30
C ILE A 10 -36.46 -5.49 -7.39
N PRO A 11 -35.27 -5.52 -6.74
CA PRO A 11 -34.83 -4.37 -5.96
C PRO A 11 -34.62 -3.17 -6.90
N LEU A 12 -35.22 -2.03 -6.54
CA LEU A 12 -35.07 -0.77 -7.26
C LEU A 12 -33.57 -0.42 -7.37
N PRO A 13 -33.10 0.08 -8.54
CA PRO A 13 -31.73 0.56 -8.65
C PRO A 13 -31.49 1.69 -7.65
N LEU A 14 -30.37 1.63 -6.91
CA LEU A 14 -29.98 2.68 -5.99
C LEU A 14 -29.96 4.02 -6.74
N PRO A 15 -30.45 5.12 -6.13
CA PRO A 15 -30.34 6.44 -6.73
C PRO A 15 -28.86 6.74 -7.00
N SER A 16 -28.53 7.05 -8.26
CA SER A 16 -27.21 7.52 -8.63
C SER A 16 -26.99 8.86 -7.91
N LEU A 17 -26.29 8.80 -6.78
CA LEU A 17 -25.88 9.99 -6.04
C LEU A 17 -24.93 10.77 -6.95
N GLY A 18 -25.49 11.73 -7.69
CA GLY A 18 -24.75 12.61 -8.57
C GLY A 18 -23.60 13.22 -7.77
N LYS A 19 -22.37 12.85 -8.12
CA LYS A 19 -21.18 13.47 -7.55
C LYS A 19 -21.18 14.93 -7.99
N LEU A 20 -21.67 15.80 -7.11
CA LEU A 20 -21.27 17.19 -7.03
C LEU A 20 -19.74 17.19 -6.91
N LYS A 21 -19.05 17.43 -8.04
CA LYS A 21 -17.60 17.62 -8.07
C LYS A 21 -17.32 19.03 -7.59
N THR A 22 -17.38 19.23 -6.27
CA THR A 22 -16.81 20.39 -5.61
C THR A 22 -15.31 20.44 -5.96
N SER A 23 -14.78 21.64 -6.13
CA SER A 23 -13.44 22.02 -6.62
C SER A 23 -12.22 21.52 -5.81
N GLU A 24 -12.35 20.39 -5.11
CA GLU A 24 -11.31 19.64 -4.38
C GLU A 24 -10.86 18.37 -5.13
N GLN A 25 -11.25 18.22 -6.40
CA GLN A 25 -11.09 16.99 -7.19
C GLN A 25 -9.68 16.68 -7.71
N ASN A 26 -8.60 17.28 -7.19
CA ASN A 26 -7.25 17.01 -7.70
C ASN A 26 -6.15 16.91 -6.63
N ARG A 27 -6.46 16.31 -5.47
CA ARG A 27 -5.47 15.99 -4.43
C ARG A 27 -5.36 14.50 -4.05
N GLN A 28 -5.96 13.59 -4.83
CA GLN A 28 -5.82 12.14 -4.61
C GLN A 28 -4.36 11.71 -4.45
N SER A 29 -4.07 11.03 -3.35
CA SER A 29 -2.75 10.46 -3.10
C SER A 29 -2.70 9.00 -3.54
N ILE A 30 -1.51 8.50 -3.84
CA ILE A 30 -1.31 7.09 -4.20
C ILE A 30 -0.53 6.45 -3.07
N TYR A 31 -1.09 5.39 -2.49
CA TYR A 31 -0.39 4.56 -1.53
C TYR A 31 0.07 3.26 -2.20
N VAL A 32 1.38 3.01 -2.17
CA VAL A 32 2.02 1.82 -2.73
C VAL A 32 2.46 0.93 -1.59
N SER A 33 1.84 -0.24 -1.47
CA SER A 33 2.19 -1.25 -0.47
C SER A 33 3.07 -2.33 -1.11
N ILE A 34 4.30 -2.48 -0.61
CA ILE A 34 5.31 -3.39 -1.15
C ILE A 34 5.65 -4.46 -0.11
N PRO A 35 5.09 -5.69 -0.21
CA PRO A 35 5.56 -6.82 0.57
C PRO A 35 6.84 -7.40 -0.06
N ALA A 36 8.00 -7.04 0.47
CA ALA A 36 9.30 -7.47 -0.02
C ALA A 36 9.80 -8.71 0.73
N TYR A 37 9.94 -9.85 0.05
CA TYR A 37 10.52 -11.07 0.64
C TYR A 37 11.89 -11.33 0.03
N LYS A 38 12.94 -11.15 0.82
CA LYS A 38 14.35 -11.28 0.41
C LYS A 38 14.66 -10.58 -0.93
N ASP A 39 14.07 -9.41 -1.16
CA ASP A 39 14.10 -8.71 -2.43
C ASP A 39 14.99 -7.44 -2.38
N THR A 40 16.21 -7.56 -2.90
CA THR A 40 17.19 -6.46 -2.95
C THR A 40 16.81 -5.37 -3.95
N GLU A 41 15.91 -5.65 -4.89
CA GLU A 41 15.46 -4.69 -5.92
C GLU A 41 14.38 -3.73 -5.40
N THR A 42 13.95 -3.89 -4.15
CA THR A 42 12.92 -3.03 -3.55
C THR A 42 13.31 -1.55 -3.58
N HIS A 43 14.53 -1.20 -3.18
CA HIS A 43 15.00 0.19 -3.17
C HIS A 43 15.14 0.77 -4.60
N PRO A 44 15.82 0.09 -5.55
CA PRO A 44 15.83 0.50 -6.96
C PRO A 44 14.43 0.70 -7.55
N THR A 45 13.48 -0.18 -7.21
CA THR A 45 12.09 -0.08 -7.68
C THR A 45 11.42 1.19 -7.15
N ILE A 46 11.59 1.50 -5.86
CA ILE A 46 11.04 2.71 -5.26
C ILE A 46 11.68 3.96 -5.87
N LEU A 47 12.99 3.95 -6.09
CA LEU A 47 13.70 5.05 -6.75
C LEU A 47 13.16 5.31 -8.15
N SER A 48 13.03 4.24 -8.96
CA SER A 48 12.44 4.32 -10.30
C SER A 48 10.99 4.84 -10.26
N LEU A 49 10.20 4.38 -9.30
CA LEU A 49 8.82 4.82 -9.12
C LEU A 49 8.74 6.33 -8.84
N ILE A 50 9.60 6.85 -7.97
CA ILE A 50 9.64 8.29 -7.64
C ILE A 50 10.12 9.11 -8.84
N GLN A 51 11.16 8.65 -9.54
CA GLN A 51 11.74 9.34 -10.70
C GLN A 51 10.76 9.44 -11.87
N ASN A 52 9.94 8.41 -12.08
CA ASN A 52 8.96 8.37 -13.17
C ASN A 52 7.60 8.99 -12.78
N ALA A 53 7.36 9.26 -11.50
CA ALA A 53 6.12 9.87 -11.05
C ALA A 53 6.04 11.35 -11.46
N LYS A 54 4.92 11.75 -12.09
CA LYS A 54 4.65 13.17 -12.41
C LYS A 54 4.54 14.06 -11.17
N PHE A 55 4.11 13.49 -10.04
CA PHE A 55 3.92 14.16 -8.76
C PHE A 55 4.43 13.27 -7.61
N PRO A 56 5.76 13.13 -7.42
CA PRO A 56 6.34 12.22 -6.43
C PRO A 56 5.88 12.50 -5.01
N GLN A 57 5.58 13.75 -4.66
CA GLN A 57 5.05 14.17 -3.36
C GLN A 57 3.68 13.57 -3.02
N ARG A 58 2.93 13.08 -4.01
CA ARG A 58 1.61 12.43 -3.82
C ARG A 58 1.72 10.91 -3.66
N VAL A 59 2.91 10.35 -3.86
CA VAL A 59 3.19 8.93 -3.72
C VAL A 59 3.66 8.65 -2.31
N PHE A 60 2.97 7.77 -1.61
CA PHE A 60 3.36 7.25 -0.30
C PHE A 60 3.71 5.78 -0.45
N VAL A 61 4.81 5.33 0.13
CA VAL A 61 5.27 3.94 0.02
C VAL A 61 5.39 3.33 1.41
N GLY A 62 4.74 2.18 1.58
CA GLY A 62 4.90 1.33 2.75
C GLY A 62 5.52 0.00 2.36
N VAL A 63 6.69 -0.31 2.92
CA VAL A 63 7.41 -1.55 2.62
C VAL A 63 7.39 -2.50 3.81
N VAL A 64 7.15 -3.78 3.56
CA VAL A 64 7.35 -4.84 4.55
C VAL A 64 8.54 -5.66 4.11
N TYR A 65 9.68 -5.45 4.74
CA TYR A 65 10.91 -6.20 4.49
C TYR A 65 10.88 -7.51 5.26
N GLN A 66 11.05 -8.63 4.56
CA GLN A 66 11.14 -9.97 5.13
C GLN A 66 12.49 -10.58 4.74
N TYR A 67 13.48 -10.48 5.62
CA TYR A 67 14.85 -10.97 5.39
C TYR A 67 15.44 -11.56 6.67
N ASP A 68 16.63 -12.16 6.61
CA ASP A 68 17.33 -12.62 7.81
C ASP A 68 17.86 -11.43 8.63
N VAL A 69 17.13 -11.08 9.69
CA VAL A 69 17.49 -9.97 10.58
C VAL A 69 18.70 -10.27 11.46
N MET A 70 19.06 -11.54 11.61
CA MET A 70 20.21 -11.98 12.41
C MET A 70 21.52 -11.93 11.60
N SER A 71 21.44 -11.92 10.27
CA SER A 71 22.59 -11.79 9.38
C SER A 71 22.89 -10.31 9.10
N PRO A 72 24.00 -9.74 9.63
CA PRO A 72 24.34 -8.34 9.38
C PRO A 72 24.60 -8.06 7.90
N ILE A 73 25.16 -9.05 7.18
CA ILE A 73 25.46 -8.99 5.74
C ILE A 73 24.16 -8.92 4.93
N GLU A 74 23.14 -9.68 5.32
CA GLU A 74 21.85 -9.62 4.63
C GLU A 74 21.13 -8.32 4.94
N ARG A 75 21.11 -7.90 6.21
CA ARG A 75 20.54 -6.63 6.65
C ARG A 75 21.11 -5.42 5.92
N SER A 76 22.42 -5.40 5.67
CA SER A 76 23.09 -4.26 5.04
C SER A 76 22.56 -4.00 3.61
N LYS A 77 22.26 -5.06 2.85
CA LYS A 77 21.66 -4.98 1.50
C LYS A 77 20.34 -4.22 1.43
N TYR A 78 19.58 -4.20 2.53
CA TYR A 78 18.28 -3.52 2.62
C TYR A 78 18.34 -2.17 3.35
N GLN A 79 19.51 -1.75 3.86
CA GLN A 79 19.68 -0.49 4.60
C GLN A 79 20.59 0.50 3.87
N GLU A 80 21.38 0.04 2.90
CA GLU A 80 22.44 0.83 2.26
C GLU A 80 22.02 1.67 1.05
N SER A 81 20.78 1.57 0.56
CA SER A 81 20.32 2.37 -0.59
C SER A 81 19.48 3.55 -0.10
N PRO A 82 20.07 4.76 0.04
CA PRO A 82 19.33 5.92 0.53
C PRO A 82 18.30 6.36 -0.50
N LEU A 83 17.03 6.33 -0.11
CA LEU A 83 15.96 7.03 -0.83
C LEU A 83 16.18 8.55 -0.74
N PRO A 84 15.76 9.32 -1.75
CA PRO A 84 16.03 10.75 -1.78
C PRO A 84 15.37 11.50 -0.60
N ASN A 85 16.17 12.27 0.15
CA ASN A 85 15.67 13.24 1.11
C ASN A 85 15.29 14.55 0.37
N PRO A 86 14.20 15.24 0.74
CA PRO A 86 13.35 15.02 1.93
C PRO A 86 12.13 14.10 1.69
N TRP A 87 12.01 13.46 0.51
CA TRP A 87 10.86 12.61 0.21
C TRP A 87 10.75 11.42 1.16
N CYS A 88 11.88 10.78 1.48
CA CYS A 88 11.94 9.65 2.40
C CYS A 88 11.26 9.96 3.75
N ASP A 89 11.56 11.11 4.34
CA ASP A 89 11.07 11.50 5.68
C ASP A 89 9.54 11.62 5.77
N CYS A 90 8.90 12.04 4.68
CA CYS A 90 7.46 12.30 4.66
C CYS A 90 6.65 11.14 4.06
N ASN A 91 7.21 10.43 3.08
CA ASN A 91 6.47 9.59 2.16
C ASN A 91 6.87 8.11 2.22
N PHE A 92 7.94 7.74 2.93
CA PHE A 92 8.39 6.36 3.05
C PHE A 92 8.21 5.82 4.48
N ARG A 93 7.72 4.58 4.59
CA ARG A 93 7.66 3.84 5.85
C ARG A 93 7.99 2.38 5.62
N SER A 94 8.56 1.74 6.62
CA SER A 94 8.87 0.32 6.56
C SER A 94 8.56 -0.43 7.85
N ILE A 95 8.24 -1.71 7.71
CA ILE A 95 8.23 -2.73 8.75
C ILE A 95 9.29 -3.76 8.36
N THR A 96 10.05 -4.24 9.34
CA THR A 96 10.98 -5.35 9.13
C THR A 96 10.49 -6.57 9.91
N LEU A 97 10.47 -7.72 9.24
CA LEU A 97 10.10 -9.02 9.79
C LEU A 97 11.23 -10.03 9.49
N ASP A 98 11.48 -10.96 10.41
CA ASP A 98 12.34 -12.10 10.12
C ASP A 98 11.67 -12.99 9.06
N TYR A 99 12.41 -13.39 8.02
CA TYR A 99 11.85 -14.22 6.95
C TYR A 99 11.23 -15.53 7.45
N ARG A 100 11.68 -16.08 8.58
CA ARG A 100 11.12 -17.31 9.20
C ARG A 100 9.73 -17.08 9.79
N ALA A 101 9.41 -15.84 10.13
CA ALA A 101 8.09 -15.43 10.61
C ALA A 101 7.14 -15.01 9.47
N ALA A 102 7.60 -15.03 8.22
CA ALA A 102 6.77 -14.71 7.06
C ALA A 102 5.73 -15.81 6.82
N THR A 103 4.47 -15.56 7.22
CA THR A 103 3.34 -16.49 7.04
C THR A 103 2.68 -16.39 5.65
N GLY A 104 3.34 -15.70 4.71
CA GLY A 104 2.91 -15.58 3.32
C GLY A 104 2.46 -14.16 2.91
N PRO A 105 2.10 -13.99 1.62
CA PRO A 105 1.88 -12.67 1.03
C PRO A 105 0.64 -11.94 1.55
N CYS A 106 -0.40 -12.67 2.00
CA CYS A 106 -1.61 -12.05 2.54
C CYS A 106 -1.32 -11.31 3.85
N TYR A 107 -0.55 -11.93 4.75
CA TYR A 107 -0.14 -11.31 6.01
C TYR A 107 0.79 -10.13 5.77
N ALA A 108 1.77 -10.25 4.86
CA ALA A 108 2.64 -9.14 4.51
C ALA A 108 1.86 -7.95 3.93
N ARG A 109 0.83 -8.19 3.12
CA ARG A 109 -0.07 -7.12 2.64
C ARG A 109 -0.88 -6.49 3.76
N TYR A 110 -1.41 -7.29 4.69
CA TYR A 110 -2.11 -6.77 5.87
C TYR A 110 -1.20 -5.83 6.69
N LEU A 111 0.04 -6.24 6.96
CA LEU A 111 1.04 -5.39 7.62
C LEU A 111 1.33 -4.13 6.80
N GLY A 112 1.49 -4.27 5.48
CA GLY A 112 1.69 -3.15 4.58
C GLY A 112 0.54 -2.15 4.58
N GLN A 113 -0.71 -2.60 4.77
CA GLN A 113 -1.86 -1.71 4.90
C GLN A 113 -1.87 -0.96 6.24
N SER A 114 -1.38 -1.54 7.33
CA SER A 114 -1.31 -0.83 8.62
C SER A 114 -0.40 0.41 8.60
N LEU A 115 0.54 0.48 7.65
CA LEU A 115 1.40 1.65 7.44
C LEU A 115 0.66 2.83 6.77
N HIS A 116 -0.51 2.57 6.19
CA HIS A 116 -1.38 3.56 5.55
C HIS A 116 -2.15 4.37 6.61
N ARG A 117 -1.75 5.62 6.85
CA ARG A 117 -2.41 6.52 7.83
C ARG A 117 -3.59 7.29 7.20
N GLY A 118 -4.50 6.61 6.52
CA GLY A 118 -5.72 7.23 5.96
C GLY A 118 -5.45 8.32 4.91
N LYS A 119 -4.44 8.10 4.04
CA LYS A 119 -4.14 9.01 2.92
C LYS A 119 -5.00 8.60 1.70
N GLU A 120 -6.02 9.38 1.36
CA GLU A 120 -6.92 9.18 0.19
C GLU A 120 -6.51 10.01 -1.04
#